data_AF-A0A962ZIP8-F1
#
_entry.id   AF-A0A962ZIP8-F1
#
_cell.length_a   1.000
_cell.length_b   1.000
_cell.length_c   1.000
_cell.angle_alpha   90.00
_cell.angle_beta   90.00
_cell.angle_gamma   90.00
#
_symmetry.space_group_name_H-M   'P 1'
#
loop_
_entity.id
_entity.type
_entity.pdbx_description
1 polymer ?
#
loop_
_entity_poly.entity_id
_entity_poly.type
_entity_poly.pdbx_seq_one_letter_code
_entity_poly.pdbx_strand_id
1 'polypeptide(L)'
;RVAEYLLALPAAPAPDAAVEGAVDVLLPMAKKDIASLLATTPESLSRQLRRLTDDGVIAQQARDRIRILDVAGLSAHAAAEGSRPGAEGGT
;
A
#
# COMPACT_ATOMS: atom_id res chain seq x y z
N ARG A 1 5.18 -0.48 -6.01
CA ARG A 1 6.05 -0.33 -4.81
C ARG A 1 5.26 -0.11 -3.52
N VAL A 2 4.34 0.86 -3.44
CA VAL A 2 3.56 1.07 -2.19
C VAL A 2 2.56 -0.07 -1.98
N ALA A 3 1.84 -0.43 -3.04
CA ALA A 3 0.89 -1.53 -3.00
C ALA A 3 1.59 -2.88 -2.71
N GLU A 4 2.73 -3.13 -3.35
CA GLU A 4 3.59 -4.30 -3.08
C GLU A 4 4.05 -4.35 -1.63
N TYR A 5 4.50 -3.21 -1.08
CA TYR A 5 4.89 -3.13 0.33
C TYR A 5 3.73 -3.48 1.27
N LEU A 6 2.53 -2.97 1.01
CA LEU A 6 1.34 -3.32 1.79
C LEU A 6 0.98 -4.81 1.71
N LEU A 7 1.17 -5.44 0.55
CA LEU A 7 0.98 -6.89 0.37
C LEU A 7 2.05 -7.73 1.08
N ALA A 8 3.26 -7.20 1.23
CA ALA A 8 4.35 -7.86 1.94
C ALA A 8 4.21 -7.78 3.47
N LEU A 9 3.38 -6.86 3.97
CA LEU A 9 3.14 -6.70 5.40
C LEU A 9 2.18 -7.78 5.94
N PRO A 10 2.33 -8.16 7.22
CA PRO A 10 1.40 -9.08 7.85
C PRO A 10 0.01 -8.45 7.93
N ALA A 11 -0.93 -9.06 7.22
CA ALA A 11 -2.33 -8.67 7.23
C ALA A 11 -3.10 -9.55 8.22
N ALA A 12 -3.89 -8.91 9.08
CA ALA A 12 -4.79 -9.58 10.01
C ALA A 12 -6.22 -9.54 9.46
N PRO A 13 -7.05 -10.58 9.66
CA PRO A 13 -8.45 -10.52 9.30
C PRO A 13 -9.13 -9.37 10.05
N ALA A 14 -9.93 -8.57 9.33
CA ALA A 14 -10.67 -7.46 9.91
C ALA A 14 -12.09 -7.94 10.26
N PRO A 15 -12.38 -8.32 11.53
CA PRO A 15 -13.68 -8.87 11.90
C PRO A 15 -14.83 -7.86 11.83
N ASP A 16 -14.50 -6.57 11.84
CA ASP A 16 -15.42 -5.44 11.76
C ASP A 16 -15.51 -4.85 10.33
N ALA A 17 -14.98 -5.56 9.33
CA ALA A 17 -15.05 -5.09 7.97
C ALA A 17 -16.45 -5.32 7.37
N ALA A 18 -16.97 -4.29 6.71
CA ALA A 18 -18.21 -4.37 5.94
C ALA A 18 -18.07 -5.28 4.70
N VAL A 19 -16.84 -5.58 4.28
CA VAL A 19 -16.52 -6.41 3.11
C VAL A 19 -15.96 -7.73 3.59
N GLU A 20 -16.55 -8.84 3.13
CA GLU A 20 -16.06 -10.18 3.42
C GLU A 20 -14.66 -10.38 2.82
N GLY A 21 -13.71 -10.84 3.66
CA GLY A 21 -12.32 -11.06 3.25
C GLY A 21 -11.41 -9.82 3.32
N ALA A 22 -11.91 -8.69 3.83
CA ALA A 22 -11.04 -7.54 4.10
C ALA A 22 -10.04 -7.83 5.23
N VAL A 23 -8.86 -7.25 5.11
CA VAL A 23 -7.75 -7.46 6.03
C VAL A 23 -7.17 -6.13 6.51
N ASP A 24 -6.84 -6.04 7.78
CA ASP A 24 -6.17 -4.89 8.38
C ASP A 24 -4.66 -5.13 8.41
N VAL A 25 -3.92 -4.14 7.90
CA VAL A 25 -2.47 -4.12 7.86
C VAL A 25 -1.96 -3.03 8.78
N LEU A 26 -0.96 -3.37 9.59
CA LEU A 26 -0.26 -2.43 10.45
C LEU A 26 1.05 -2.02 9.79
N LEU A 27 1.25 -0.72 9.69
CA LEU A 27 2.49 -0.13 9.19
C LEU A 27 3.50 -0.19 10.35
N PRO A 28 4.61 -0.94 10.26
CA PRO A 28 5.56 -1.00 11.36
C PRO A 28 6.31 0.33 11.57
N MET A 29 6.13 1.31 10.68
CA MET A 29 6.88 2.56 10.59
C MET A 29 5.99 3.70 10.11
N ALA A 30 6.39 4.93 10.43
CA ALA A 30 5.69 6.11 9.94
C ALA A 30 5.79 6.27 8.41
N LYS A 31 4.79 6.91 7.79
CA LYS A 31 4.75 7.21 6.34
C LYS A 31 6.06 7.83 5.80
N LYS A 32 6.74 8.68 6.59
CA LYS A 32 8.01 9.30 6.20
C LYS A 32 9.14 8.27 6.03
N ASP A 33 9.22 7.29 6.93
CA ASP A 33 10.24 6.25 6.92
C ASP A 33 9.99 5.27 5.78
N ILE A 34 8.72 4.92 5.56
CA ILE A 34 8.30 4.10 4.42
C ILE A 34 8.61 4.80 3.09
N ALA A 35 8.37 6.12 3.02
CA ALA A 35 8.69 6.89 1.82
C ALA A 35 10.19 6.81 1.51
N SER A 36 11.03 7.07 2.52
CA SER A 36 12.49 6.92 2.40
C SER A 36 12.91 5.49 1.99
N LEU A 37 12.30 4.46 2.59
CA LEU A 37 12.57 3.06 2.27
C LEU A 37 12.25 2.71 0.82
N LEU A 38 11.12 3.21 0.30
CA LEU A 38 10.66 2.95 -1.06
C LEU A 38 11.32 3.86 -2.10
N ALA A 39 12.31 4.67 -1.69
CA ALA A 39 12.94 5.70 -2.49
C ALA A 39 11.91 6.65 -3.14
N THR A 40 10.88 7.02 -2.38
CA THR A 40 9.82 7.94 -2.80
C THR A 40 9.70 9.10 -1.81
N THR A 41 8.96 10.14 -2.18
CA THR A 41 8.70 11.25 -1.25
C THR A 41 7.44 10.95 -0.41
N PRO A 42 7.37 11.45 0.84
CA PRO A 42 6.18 11.28 1.68
C PRO A 42 4.92 11.88 1.04
N GLU A 43 5.08 12.93 0.23
CA GLU A 43 4.02 13.51 -0.60
C GLU A 43 3.53 12.54 -1.68
N SER A 44 4.46 11.92 -2.43
CA SER A 44 4.08 10.94 -3.46
C SER A 44 3.42 9.72 -2.83
N LEU A 45 4.01 9.16 -1.78
CA LEU A 45 3.42 8.07 -1.01
C LEU A 45 1.98 8.40 -0.57
N SER A 46 1.77 9.60 -0.01
CA SER A 46 0.45 10.04 0.42
C SER A 46 -0.53 10.16 -0.75
N ARG A 47 -0.08 10.62 -1.91
CA ARG A 47 -0.90 10.67 -3.15
C ARG A 47 -1.27 9.27 -3.64
N GLN A 48 -0.35 8.31 -3.63
CA GLN A 48 -0.61 6.92 -4.00
C GLN A 48 -1.59 6.25 -3.04
N LEU A 49 -1.38 6.38 -1.73
CA LEU A 49 -2.32 5.88 -0.71
C LEU A 49 -3.71 6.49 -0.88
N ARG A 50 -3.78 7.79 -1.17
CA ARG A 50 -5.05 8.46 -1.41
C ARG A 50 -5.74 7.96 -2.68
N ARG A 51 -5.01 7.73 -3.78
CA ARG A 51 -5.58 7.10 -4.98
C ARG A 51 -6.15 5.72 -4.70
N LEU A 52 -5.41 4.87 -3.99
CA LEU A 52 -5.90 3.54 -3.59
C LEU A 52 -7.16 3.64 -2.70
N THR A 53 -7.26 4.69 -1.89
CA THR A 53 -8.45 4.96 -1.07
C THR A 53 -9.63 5.41 -1.92
N ASP A 54 -9.37 6.29 -2.89
CA ASP A 54 -10.37 6.83 -3.82
C ASP A 54 -10.95 5.74 -4.74
N ASP A 55 -10.10 4.81 -5.17
CA ASP A 55 -10.46 3.64 -5.98
C ASP A 55 -11.20 2.56 -5.16
N GLY A 56 -11.33 2.73 -3.84
CA GLY A 56 -12.00 1.78 -2.95
C GLY A 56 -11.21 0.50 -2.67
N VAL A 57 -9.93 0.46 -3.06
CA VAL A 57 -9.04 -0.69 -2.87
C VAL A 57 -8.60 -0.81 -1.41
N ILE A 58 -8.33 0.33 -0.76
CA ILE A 58 -7.96 0.39 0.66
C ILE A 58 -8.80 1.44 1.41
N ALA A 59 -8.86 1.32 2.72
CA ALA A 59 -9.40 2.35 3.61
C ALA A 59 -8.40 2.66 4.73
N GLN A 60 -8.01 3.92 4.86
CA GLN A 60 -7.15 4.35 5.96
C GLN A 60 -7.97 4.44 7.25
N GLN A 61 -7.77 3.49 8.16
CA GLN A 61 -8.44 3.45 9.46
C GLN A 61 -7.72 4.34 10.48
N ALA A 62 -6.39 4.35 10.45
CA ALA A 62 -5.56 5.17 11.34
C ALA A 62 -4.26 5.60 10.65
N ARG A 63 -3.44 6.36 11.37
CA ARG A 63 -2.10 6.78 10.88
C ARG A 63 -1.20 5.60 10.52
N ASP A 64 -1.35 4.51 11.27
CA ASP A 64 -0.50 3.32 11.24
C ASP A 64 -1.28 2.05 10.84
N ARG A 65 -2.59 2.17 10.61
CA ARG A 65 -3.47 1.05 10.25
C ARG A 65 -4.20 1.33 8.95
N ILE A 66 -4.02 0.43 7.99
CA ILE A 66 -4.68 0.47 6.69
C ILE A 66 -5.49 -0.80 6.52
N ARG A 67 -6.75 -0.65 6.15
CA ARG A 67 -7.62 -1.75 5.77
C ARG A 67 -7.51 -1.98 4.28
N ILE A 68 -7.19 -3.18 3.84
CA ILE A 68 -7.31 -3.60 2.45
C ILE A 68 -8.73 -4.11 2.26
N LEU A 69 -9.48 -3.44 1.40
CA LEU A 69 -10.84 -3.83 1.02
C LEU A 69 -10.81 -4.80 -0.16
N ASP A 70 -9.87 -4.58 -1.09
CA ASP A 70 -9.71 -5.41 -2.29
C ASP A 70 -8.23 -5.78 -2.51
N VAL A 71 -7.88 -7.01 -2.18
CA VAL A 71 -6.50 -7.53 -2.33
C VAL A 71 -6.13 -7.67 -3.81
N ALA A 72 -7.09 -8.01 -4.66
CA ALA A 72 -6.88 -8.20 -6.09
C ALA A 72 -6.50 -6.89 -6.79
N GLY A 73 -7.26 -5.83 -6.57
CA GLY A 73 -7.00 -4.48 -7.07
C GLY A 73 -5.69 -3.92 -6.53
N LEU A 74 -5.37 -4.17 -5.26
CA LEU A 74 -4.07 -3.79 -4.69
C LEU A 74 -2.92 -4.48 -5.43
N SER A 75 -3.05 -5.79 -5.72
CA SER A 75 -2.08 -6.54 -6.50
C SER A 75 -1.95 -6.01 -7.93
N ALA A 76 -3.07 -5.64 -8.58
CA ALA A 76 -3.06 -5.02 -9.90
C ALA A 76 -2.29 -3.68 -9.90
N HIS A 77 -2.48 -2.84 -8.88
CA HIS A 77 -1.67 -1.63 -8.72
C HIS A 77 -0.20 -1.93 -8.47
N ALA A 78 0.12 -2.96 -7.67
CA ALA A 78 1.50 -3.38 -7.45
C ALA A 78 2.17 -3.80 -8.76
N ALA A 79 1.48 -4.59 -9.58
CA ALA A 79 1.94 -5.01 -10.90
C ALA A 79 2.11 -3.81 -11.86
N ALA A 80 1.17 -2.86 -11.86
CA ALA A 80 1.24 -1.65 -12.67
C ALA A 80 2.44 -0.74 -12.27
N GLU A 81 2.78 -0.69 -10.98
CA GLU A 81 3.93 0.06 -10.48
C GLU A 81 5.28 -0.67 -10.71
N GLY A 82 5.29 -2.00 -10.62
CA GLY A 82 6.46 -2.86 -10.83
C GLY A 82 6.85 -3.00 -12.30
N SER A 83 5.92 -2.73 -13.22
CA SER A 83 6.16 -2.76 -14.68
C SER A 83 6.97 -1.56 -15.21
N ARG A 84 7.54 -0.71 -14.33
CA ARG A 84 8.61 0.22 -14.70
C ARG A 84 9.98 -0.41 -14.40
N PRO A 85 10.62 -1.09 -15.36
CA PRO A 85 12.03 -1.39 -15.25
C PRO A 85 12.79 -0.05 -15.32
N GLY A 86 13.21 0.49 -14.17
CA GLY A 86 14.51 1.17 -14.14
C GLY A 86 15.53 0.03 -14.23
N ALA A 87 16.21 -0.23 -15.34
CA ALA A 87 17.11 0.68 -16.02
C ALA A 87 17.96 1.47 -15.00
N GLU A 88 19.24 1.10 -14.97
CA GLU A 88 20.38 1.93 -14.56
C GLU A 88 20.86 1.83 -13.09
N GLY A 89 21.68 0.79 -12.86
CA GLY A 89 22.91 0.88 -12.08
C GLY A 89 24.03 0.33 -12.94
N GLY A 90 24.54 1.14 -13.87
CA GLY A 90 25.62 0.79 -14.79
C GLY A 90 27.00 0.78 -14.12
N THR A 91 27.85 -0.10 -14.65
CA THR A 91 29.34 -0.08 -14.74
C THR A 91 30.14 0.51 -13.59
#